data_AF-A0A3N5PRJ7-F1
#
_entry.id   AF-A0A3N5PRJ7-F1
#
_cell.length_a   1.000
_cell.length_b   1.000
_cell.length_c   1.000
_cell.angle_alpha   90.00
_cell.angle_beta   90.00
_cell.angle_gamma   90.00
#
_symmetry.space_group_name_H-M   'P 1'
#
loop_
_entity.id
_entity.type
_entity.pdbx_description
1 polymer ?
#
loop_
_entity_poly.entity_id
_entity_poly.type
_entity_poly.pdbx_seq_one_letter_code
_entity_poly.pdbx_strand_id
1 'polypeptide(L)'
;NAKKSGIKFLLPKDVVVASEFNNDSPSTVVSVDAMPADKMGLDIGPETIKLFSDELRNAKTIVWNGPMGVFEMDNFAKGTNAIAQVLADVTATGSITVIGGGDSAAAITKAGLKDKVSHVSTGGGASLEFLEGKALPGVVALNDVK
;
A
#
# COMPACT_ATOMS: atom_id res chain seq x y z
N ASN A 1 -17.97 -9.15 9.41
CA ASN A 1 -17.09 -8.65 10.49
C ASN A 1 -16.83 -7.14 10.38
N ALA A 2 -16.31 -6.60 9.27
CA ALA A 2 -16.15 -5.14 9.11
C ALA A 2 -17.45 -4.30 9.15
N LYS A 3 -18.55 -4.76 8.51
CA LYS A 3 -19.86 -4.07 8.58
C LYS A 3 -20.44 -3.94 9.99
N LYS A 4 -20.03 -4.82 10.93
CA LYS A 4 -20.51 -4.80 12.31
C LYS A 4 -19.68 -3.90 13.22
N SER A 5 -18.45 -3.58 12.83
CA SER A 5 -17.52 -2.76 13.60
C SER A 5 -17.49 -1.29 13.18
N GLY A 6 -18.33 -0.87 12.22
CA GLY A 6 -18.37 0.51 11.71
C GLY A 6 -17.12 0.91 10.91
N ILE A 7 -16.27 -0.07 10.55
CA ILE A 7 -15.04 0.18 9.81
C ILE A 7 -15.37 0.40 8.34
N LYS A 8 -14.90 1.51 7.79
CA LYS A 8 -14.95 1.77 6.35
C LYS A 8 -13.96 0.84 5.65
N PHE A 9 -14.50 -0.11 4.89
CA PHE A 9 -13.71 -1.08 4.14
C PHE A 9 -13.80 -0.74 2.65
N LEU A 10 -12.72 -0.17 2.11
CA LEU A 10 -12.64 0.25 0.72
C LEU A 10 -11.96 -0.82 -0.12
N LEU A 11 -12.56 -1.13 -1.28
CA LEU A 11 -12.00 -2.02 -2.30
C LEU A 11 -11.81 -1.24 -3.60
N PRO A 12 -10.90 -1.70 -4.48
CA PRO A 12 -10.77 -1.15 -5.82
C PRO A 12 -12.10 -1.15 -6.57
N LYS A 13 -12.32 -0.09 -7.36
CA LYS A 13 -13.45 0.04 -8.29
C LYS A 13 -13.06 -0.24 -9.73
N ASP A 14 -11.80 0.03 -10.05
CA ASP A 14 -11.19 -0.16 -11.35
C ASP A 14 -9.76 -0.68 -11.20
N VAL A 15 -9.32 -1.43 -12.20
CA VAL A 15 -8.02 -2.09 -12.23
C VAL A 15 -7.39 -1.95 -13.60
N VAL A 16 -6.07 -1.86 -13.64
CA VAL A 16 -5.27 -1.97 -14.85
C VAL A 16 -5.07 -3.46 -15.12
N VAL A 17 -5.54 -3.92 -16.28
CA VAL A 17 -5.48 -5.32 -16.67
C VAL A 17 -4.63 -5.53 -17.90
N ALA A 18 -3.94 -6.67 -17.95
CA ALA A 18 -3.16 -7.12 -19.10
C ALA A 18 -3.33 -8.63 -19.30
N SER A 19 -3.03 -9.12 -20.50
CA SER A 19 -3.15 -10.55 -20.84
C SER A 19 -1.94 -11.36 -20.38
N GLU A 20 -0.78 -10.72 -20.23
CA GLU A 20 0.47 -11.36 -19.80
C GLU A 20 1.07 -10.67 -18.59
N PHE A 21 1.73 -11.44 -17.73
CA PHE A 21 2.55 -10.91 -16.62
C PHE A 21 3.90 -10.42 -17.17
N ASN A 22 3.86 -9.33 -17.93
CA ASN A 22 5.01 -8.75 -18.62
C ASN A 22 4.86 -7.23 -18.68
N ASN A 23 5.93 -6.49 -18.32
CA ASN A 23 5.95 -5.03 -18.31
C ASN A 23 5.43 -4.41 -19.61
N ASP A 24 5.71 -5.02 -20.77
CA ASP A 24 5.36 -4.46 -22.07
C ASP A 24 4.02 -4.98 -22.62
N SER A 25 3.29 -5.80 -21.85
CA SER A 25 1.96 -6.27 -22.25
C SER A 25 1.01 -5.07 -22.39
N PRO A 26 0.29 -4.95 -23.53
CA PRO A 26 -0.75 -3.92 -23.68
C PRO A 26 -1.75 -4.00 -22.53
N SER A 27 -1.99 -2.85 -21.89
CA SER A 27 -2.85 -2.75 -20.73
C SER A 27 -4.06 -1.86 -20.98
N THR A 28 -5.15 -2.17 -20.30
CA THR A 28 -6.40 -1.41 -20.36
C THR A 28 -6.96 -1.26 -18.95
N VAL A 29 -7.62 -0.15 -18.67
CA VAL A 29 -8.36 0.03 -17.41
C VAL A 29 -9.77 -0.51 -17.58
N VAL A 30 -10.23 -1.32 -16.63
CA VAL A 30 -11.60 -1.84 -16.58
C VAL A 30 -12.16 -1.69 -15.18
N SER A 31 -13.50 -1.64 -15.07
CA SER A 31 -14.16 -1.81 -13.78
C SER A 31 -13.90 -3.20 -13.23
N VAL A 32 -13.79 -3.34 -11.90
CA VAL A 32 -13.63 -4.64 -11.24
C VAL A 32 -14.76 -5.63 -11.56
N ASP A 33 -15.97 -5.12 -11.83
CA ASP A 33 -17.13 -5.94 -12.19
C ASP A 33 -17.12 -6.39 -13.66
N ALA A 34 -16.20 -5.83 -14.46
CA ALA A 34 -16.08 -6.05 -15.91
C ALA A 34 -14.71 -6.62 -16.29
N MET A 35 -14.01 -7.28 -15.36
CA MET A 35 -12.70 -7.86 -15.62
C MET A 35 -12.81 -9.03 -16.62
N PRO A 36 -12.14 -8.96 -17.79
CA PRO A 36 -12.13 -10.08 -18.73
C PRO A 36 -11.48 -11.32 -18.14
N ALA A 37 -12.04 -12.50 -18.42
CA ALA A 37 -11.56 -13.77 -17.86
C ALA A 37 -10.16 -14.18 -18.35
N ASP A 38 -9.73 -13.63 -19.49
CA ASP A 38 -8.43 -13.87 -20.12
C ASP A 38 -7.37 -12.83 -19.73
N LYS A 39 -7.70 -11.92 -18.81
CA LYS A 39 -6.78 -10.90 -18.31
C LYS A 39 -6.61 -10.98 -16.80
N MET A 40 -5.50 -10.44 -16.32
CA MET A 40 -5.18 -10.32 -14.90
C MET A 40 -5.05 -8.85 -14.50
N GLY A 41 -5.49 -8.52 -13.29
CA GLY A 41 -5.26 -7.21 -12.69
C GLY A 41 -3.82 -7.08 -12.18
N LEU A 42 -3.11 -6.07 -12.65
CA LEU A 42 -1.69 -5.85 -12.34
C LEU A 42 -1.43 -4.55 -11.57
N ASP A 43 -2.39 -3.63 -11.55
CA ASP A 43 -2.33 -2.39 -10.76
C ASP A 43 -3.75 -1.86 -10.53
N ILE A 44 -3.90 -0.92 -9.61
CA ILE A 44 -5.18 -0.22 -9.40
C ILE A 44 -5.41 0.85 -10.47
N GLY A 45 -6.67 1.06 -10.85
CA GLY A 45 -7.04 2.08 -11.82
C GLY A 45 -7.13 3.50 -11.23
N PRO A 46 -7.28 4.52 -12.10
CA PRO A 46 -7.36 5.92 -11.69
C PRO A 46 -8.52 6.26 -10.74
N GLU A 47 -9.68 5.60 -10.86
CA GLU A 47 -10.81 5.85 -9.94
C GLU A 47 -10.46 5.37 -8.53
N THR A 48 -9.84 4.20 -8.43
CA THR A 48 -9.38 3.61 -7.18
C THR A 48 -8.27 4.44 -6.54
N ILE A 49 -7.30 4.90 -7.34
CA ILE A 49 -6.25 5.82 -6.87
C ILE A 49 -6.89 7.05 -6.23
N LYS A 50 -7.85 7.69 -6.90
CA LYS A 50 -8.56 8.85 -6.37
C LYS A 50 -9.29 8.50 -5.06
N LEU A 51 -10.07 7.43 -5.06
CA LEU A 51 -10.84 6.99 -3.89
C LEU A 51 -9.94 6.78 -2.65
N PHE A 52 -8.82 6.07 -2.82
CA PHE A 52 -7.91 5.79 -1.71
C PHE A 52 -7.15 7.05 -1.29
N SER A 53 -6.72 7.88 -2.25
CA SER A 53 -6.06 9.15 -1.96
C SER A 53 -6.95 10.08 -1.12
N ASP A 54 -8.23 10.18 -1.48
CA ASP A 54 -9.20 11.01 -0.76
C ASP A 54 -9.39 10.52 0.69
N GLU A 55 -9.41 9.19 0.91
CA GLU A 55 -9.49 8.63 2.27
C GLU A 55 -8.22 8.89 3.08
N LEU A 56 -7.05 8.63 2.47
CA LEU A 56 -5.75 8.78 3.13
C LEU A 56 -5.49 10.22 3.58
N ARG A 57 -5.94 11.23 2.80
CA ARG A 57 -5.81 12.65 3.16
C ARG A 57 -6.56 13.04 4.43
N ASN A 58 -7.53 12.24 4.87
CA ASN A 58 -8.28 12.47 6.11
C ASN A 58 -7.73 11.67 7.31
N ALA A 59 -6.76 10.79 7.10
CA ALA A 59 -6.22 9.92 8.14
C ALA A 59 -5.10 10.60 8.94
N LYS A 60 -5.09 10.41 10.27
CA LYS A 60 -4.02 10.93 11.16
C LYS A 60 -2.84 9.95 11.30
N THR A 61 -3.13 8.67 11.18
CA THR A 61 -2.15 7.60 11.27
C THR A 61 -2.45 6.59 10.17
N ILE A 62 -1.44 6.27 9.38
CA ILE A 62 -1.54 5.38 8.24
C ILE A 62 -0.46 4.31 8.37
N VAL A 63 -0.88 3.06 8.25
CA VAL A 63 0.02 1.92 8.10
C VAL A 63 -0.16 1.38 6.69
N TRP A 64 0.91 1.39 5.90
CA TRP A 64 0.91 0.87 4.54
C TRP A 64 1.75 -0.41 4.47
N ASN A 65 1.10 -1.51 4.09
CA ASN A 65 1.73 -2.81 3.93
C ASN A 65 1.22 -3.50 2.65
N GLY A 66 2.06 -3.51 1.62
CA GLY A 66 1.77 -4.08 0.32
C GLY A 66 1.66 -2.99 -0.76
N PRO A 67 2.48 -3.05 -1.82
CA PRO A 67 2.26 -2.29 -3.05
C PRO A 67 0.84 -2.50 -3.60
N MET A 68 0.36 -1.52 -4.39
CA MET A 68 -1.00 -1.59 -4.95
C MET A 68 -1.09 -2.48 -6.20
N GLY A 69 0.05 -2.75 -6.82
CA GLY A 69 0.21 -3.50 -8.06
C GLY A 69 1.63 -4.06 -8.18
N VAL A 70 1.96 -4.57 -9.36
CA VAL A 70 3.27 -5.15 -9.71
C VAL A 70 4.28 -4.02 -9.94
N PHE A 71 4.67 -3.35 -8.86
CA PHE A 71 5.49 -2.13 -8.87
C PHE A 71 6.89 -2.32 -9.44
N GLU A 72 7.36 -3.57 -9.54
CA GLU A 72 8.60 -3.95 -10.19
C GLU A 72 8.57 -3.58 -11.68
N MET A 73 7.39 -3.62 -12.30
CA MET A 73 7.14 -3.26 -13.69
C MET A 73 6.64 -1.82 -13.78
N ASP A 74 7.39 -0.92 -14.42
CA ASP A 74 7.08 0.50 -14.46
C ASP A 74 5.70 0.81 -15.08
N ASN A 75 5.25 0.00 -16.03
CA ASN A 75 3.92 0.12 -16.63
C ASN A 75 2.77 -0.25 -15.68
N PHE A 76 3.05 -0.96 -14.59
CA PHE A 76 2.11 -1.40 -13.54
C PHE A 76 2.48 -0.87 -12.14
N ALA A 77 3.29 0.19 -12.08
CA ALA A 77 3.71 0.84 -10.83
C ALA A 77 2.95 2.13 -10.52
N LYS A 78 2.01 2.56 -11.37
CA LYS A 78 1.37 3.88 -11.30
C LYS A 78 0.53 4.03 -10.03
N GLY A 79 -0.27 3.03 -9.69
CA GLY A 79 -1.07 3.00 -8.47
C GLY A 79 -0.21 3.01 -7.22
N THR A 80 0.82 2.15 -7.18
CA THR A 80 1.79 2.12 -6.08
C THR A 80 2.48 3.47 -5.89
N ASN A 81 2.97 4.09 -6.97
CA ASN A 81 3.64 5.39 -6.91
C ASN A 81 2.69 6.52 -6.50
N ALA A 82 1.44 6.49 -6.97
CA ALA A 82 0.44 7.48 -6.58
C ALA A 82 0.12 7.41 -5.08
N ILE A 83 -0.08 6.20 -4.54
CA ILE A 83 -0.30 6.02 -3.10
C ILE A 83 0.95 6.42 -2.31
N ALA A 84 2.14 6.01 -2.72
CA ALA A 84 3.39 6.42 -2.06
C ALA A 84 3.55 7.95 -2.02
N GLN A 85 3.20 8.66 -3.10
CA GLN A 85 3.22 10.12 -3.14
C GLN A 85 2.20 10.73 -2.17
N VAL A 86 0.98 10.20 -2.10
CA VAL A 86 -0.03 10.66 -1.13
C VAL A 86 0.46 10.49 0.31
N LEU A 87 1.11 9.36 0.63
CA LEU A 87 1.69 9.13 1.95
C LEU A 87 2.75 10.18 2.29
N ALA A 88 3.63 10.51 1.35
CA ALA A 88 4.61 11.58 1.54
C ALA A 88 3.93 12.94 1.77
N ASP A 89 2.90 13.27 0.97
CA ASP A 89 2.16 14.54 1.10
C ASP A 89 1.49 14.67 2.47
N VAL A 90 0.75 13.64 2.92
CA VAL A 90 0.03 13.70 4.20
C VAL A 90 0.99 13.72 5.38
N THR A 91 2.16 13.07 5.25
CA THR A 91 3.24 13.16 6.26
C THR A 91 3.74 14.57 6.40
N ALA A 92 4.00 15.27 5.28
CA ALA A 92 4.44 16.66 5.30
C ALA A 92 3.41 17.60 5.97
N THR A 93 2.13 17.21 6.00
CA THR A 93 1.07 17.94 6.70
C THR A 93 0.83 17.49 8.16
N GLY A 94 1.64 16.57 8.67
CA GLY A 94 1.63 16.16 10.09
C GLY A 94 0.98 14.81 10.40
N SER A 95 0.58 14.04 9.38
CA SER A 95 0.10 12.66 9.59
C SER A 95 1.26 11.70 9.87
N ILE A 96 1.03 10.69 10.70
CA ILE A 96 2.01 9.62 10.93
C ILE A 96 1.85 8.56 9.84
N THR A 97 2.93 8.26 9.10
CA THR A 97 2.95 7.22 8.08
C THR A 97 4.00 6.15 8.40
N VAL A 98 3.53 4.91 8.52
CA VAL A 98 4.37 3.73 8.78
C VAL A 98 4.32 2.82 7.57
N ILE A 99 5.46 2.65 6.92
CA ILE A 99 5.62 1.72 5.81
C ILE A 99 6.12 0.40 6.38
N GLY A 100 5.33 -0.66 6.23
CA GLY A 100 5.66 -2.00 6.73
C GLY A 100 5.83 -2.99 5.59
N GLY A 101 6.88 -3.81 5.66
CA GLY A 101 7.13 -4.89 4.70
C GLY A 101 8.28 -4.60 3.75
N GLY A 102 8.99 -5.66 3.36
CA GLY A 102 10.12 -5.58 2.43
C GLY A 102 9.72 -4.95 1.10
N ASP A 103 8.59 -5.39 0.54
CA ASP A 103 8.11 -4.89 -0.76
C ASP A 103 7.63 -3.44 -0.68
N SER A 104 6.90 -3.06 0.37
CA SER A 104 6.49 -1.65 0.60
C SER A 104 7.70 -0.74 0.77
N ALA A 105 8.72 -1.20 1.51
CA ALA A 105 9.97 -0.48 1.70
C ALA A 105 10.76 -0.34 0.39
N ALA A 106 10.77 -1.39 -0.45
CA ALA A 106 11.37 -1.35 -1.78
C ALA A 106 10.61 -0.38 -2.70
N ALA A 107 9.28 -0.43 -2.70
CA ALA A 107 8.42 0.44 -3.50
C ALA A 107 8.63 1.93 -3.17
N ILE A 108 8.62 2.29 -1.88
CA ILE A 108 8.82 3.70 -1.50
C ILE A 108 10.24 4.20 -1.75
N THR A 109 11.23 3.29 -1.69
CA THR A 109 12.62 3.60 -2.05
C THR A 109 12.75 3.81 -3.56
N LYS A 110 12.14 2.94 -4.38
CA LYS A 110 12.11 3.08 -5.86
C LYS A 110 11.43 4.40 -6.28
N ALA A 111 10.39 4.81 -5.55
CA ALA A 111 9.72 6.09 -5.77
C ALA A 111 10.54 7.32 -5.32
N GLY A 112 11.66 7.15 -4.60
CA GLY A 112 12.47 8.25 -4.07
C GLY A 112 11.81 9.02 -2.92
N LEU A 113 10.91 8.37 -2.19
CA LEU A 113 10.07 8.99 -1.15
C LEU A 113 10.36 8.48 0.27
N LYS A 114 11.34 7.59 0.43
CA LYS A 114 11.71 6.97 1.71
C LYS A 114 11.90 7.99 2.84
N ASP A 115 12.56 9.10 2.57
CA ASP A 115 12.87 10.12 3.58
C ASP A 115 11.72 11.13 3.79
N LYS A 116 10.59 10.94 3.10
CA LYS A 116 9.39 11.79 3.18
C LYS A 116 8.24 11.16 3.97
N VAL A 117 8.46 9.99 4.57
CA VAL A 117 7.50 9.29 5.42
C VAL A 117 8.02 9.16 6.86
N SER A 118 7.14 8.90 7.83
CA SER A 118 7.53 8.92 9.24
C SER A 118 8.43 7.74 9.63
N HIS A 119 8.13 6.54 9.13
CA HIS A 119 8.90 5.33 9.44
C HIS A 119 8.84 4.30 8.32
N VAL A 120 9.97 3.63 8.08
CA VAL A 120 10.06 2.50 7.14
C VAL A 120 10.62 1.29 7.87
N SER A 121 9.80 0.25 7.98
CA SER A 121 10.14 -1.03 8.58
C SER A 121 10.27 -2.11 7.51
N THR A 122 11.42 -2.79 7.50
CA THR A 122 11.64 -4.00 6.70
C THR A 122 11.06 -5.25 7.35
N GLY A 123 10.66 -5.18 8.62
CA GLY A 123 10.17 -6.31 9.40
C GLY A 123 8.71 -6.65 9.14
N GLY A 124 8.29 -6.82 7.88
CA GLY A 124 6.87 -6.94 7.47
C GLY A 124 5.96 -7.72 8.41
N GLY A 125 6.19 -9.03 8.55
CA GLY A 125 5.39 -9.89 9.44
C GLY A 125 5.51 -9.50 10.91
N ALA A 126 6.72 -9.22 11.39
CA ALA A 126 6.95 -8.82 12.79
C ALA A 126 6.27 -7.48 13.13
N SER A 127 6.26 -6.52 12.21
CA SER A 127 5.58 -5.23 12.37
C SER A 127 4.06 -5.38 12.38
N LEU A 128 3.49 -6.28 11.58
CA LEU A 128 2.07 -6.60 11.66
C LEU A 128 1.73 -7.27 12.99
N GLU A 129 2.49 -8.28 13.41
CA GLU A 129 2.26 -8.96 14.70
C GLU A 129 2.36 -8.00 15.88
N PHE A 130 3.29 -7.04 15.83
CA PHE A 130 3.39 -5.98 16.81
C PHE A 130 2.13 -5.09 16.82
N LEU A 131 1.63 -4.69 15.66
CA LEU A 131 0.39 -3.89 15.53
C LEU A 131 -0.87 -4.67 15.92
N GLU A 132 -0.86 -6.00 15.79
CA GLU A 132 -1.89 -6.90 16.32
C GLU A 132 -1.85 -6.98 17.86
N GLY A 133 -0.83 -6.39 18.51
CA GLY A 133 -0.66 -6.40 19.96
C GLY A 133 0.00 -7.68 20.50
N LYS A 134 0.62 -8.48 19.63
CA LYS A 134 1.33 -9.70 20.07
C LYS A 134 2.65 -9.34 20.74
N ALA A 135 2.99 -10.11 21.76
CA ALA A 135 4.31 -10.05 22.38
C ALA A 135 5.34 -10.67 21.44
N LEU A 136 6.22 -9.85 20.87
CA LEU A 136 7.31 -10.34 20.03
C LEU A 136 8.41 -10.95 20.90
N PRO A 137 8.78 -12.24 20.73
CA PRO A 137 9.75 -12.91 21.61
C PRO A 137 11.09 -12.17 21.73
N GLY A 138 11.59 -11.62 20.63
CA GLY A 138 12.84 -10.85 20.62
C GLY A 138 12.75 -9.49 21.33
N VAL A 139 11.56 -8.88 21.40
CA VAL A 139 11.34 -7.62 22.13
C VAL A 139 11.18 -7.90 23.62
N VAL A 140 10.46 -8.97 23.98
CA VAL A 140 10.28 -9.39 25.38
C VAL A 140 11.60 -9.77 26.04
N ALA A 141 12.57 -10.30 25.26
CA ALA A 141 13.88 -10.65 25.77
C ALA A 141 14.79 -9.45 26.09
N LEU A 142 14.39 -8.22 25.72
CA LEU A 142 15.16 -7.01 26.03
C LEU A 142 14.92 -6.59 27.48
N ASN A 143 15.98 -6.16 28.15
CA ASN A 143 15.87 -5.55 29.47
C ASN A 143 15.34 -4.11 29.34
N ASP A 144 14.45 -3.70 30.24
CA ASP A 144 14.00 -2.31 30.31
C ASP A 144 15.17 -1.35 30.54
N VAL A 145 15.07 -0.15 29.97
CA VAL A 145 16.01 0.93 30.26
C VAL A 145 15.84 1.31 31.72
N LYS A 146 16.88 1.08 32.54
CA LYS A 146 16.90 1.45 33.96
C LYS A 146 17.02 2.96 34.16
#